data_AF-A0A426TVD1-F1
#
_entry.id   AF-A0A426TVD1-F1
#
_cell.length_a   1.000
_cell.length_b   1.000
_cell.length_c   1.000
_cell.angle_alpha   90.00
_cell.angle_beta   90.00
_cell.angle_gamma   90.00
#
_symmetry.space_group_name_H-M   'P 1'
#
loop_
_entity.id
_entity.type
_entity.pdbx_description
1 polymer ?
#
loop_
_entity_poly.entity_id
_entity_poly.type
_entity_poly.pdbx_seq_one_letter_code
_entity_poly.pdbx_strand_id
1 'polypeptide(L)'
;MMLHSAERQWWRERGEPVALTGLAMAALSLLPLVLLELLTLAQAGRMAVLLAWAAALLLLLRLPQLLRGEGRRLALLALVLATGFTGAGLAAIPPAAEAQDGGLTFAAPPRISQANFSRILTTANSPAAPYGDDLYAIIVSYGLDPAVALAFFQHESQYCNTGACANNALLNWGMLRRHIRPERNAGSSGGFARYANWEDSVRDWCELMLGYIRRGLDTVEKAIPVYAPTSDGNVPTAYIGAVRRQVAAWSGGSVGTGGGGAAVNREPALRAYSMPLDQALLSESFLAASVEYRPTWAFHQYLLTESQAGRPLGVPIDGSRVINVNGQRFAVQVFALDTLYTPIAAQESETNWSDVRRLSALLQQTAPSATATPRPTLTPTP
;
A
#
# COMPACT_ATOMS: atom_id res chain seq x y z
N MET A 1 39.63 -38.68 -23.71
CA MET A 1 38.34 -39.11 -23.07
C MET A 1 38.51 -39.63 -21.63
N MET A 2 39.68 -40.15 -21.21
CA MET A 2 39.90 -40.66 -19.83
C MET A 2 40.16 -39.59 -18.73
N LEU A 3 40.63 -38.38 -19.09
CA LEU A 3 40.90 -37.33 -18.09
C LEU A 3 39.61 -36.80 -17.44
N HIS A 4 38.52 -36.71 -18.20
CA HIS A 4 37.21 -36.24 -17.70
C HIS A 4 36.50 -37.25 -16.77
N SER A 5 36.88 -38.53 -16.74
CA SER A 5 36.27 -39.49 -15.81
C SER A 5 36.94 -39.45 -14.43
N ALA A 6 38.26 -39.27 -14.38
CA ALA A 6 39.02 -39.22 -13.13
C ALA A 6 38.69 -37.96 -12.30
N GLU A 7 38.58 -36.78 -12.93
CA GLU A 7 38.21 -35.54 -12.24
C GLU A 7 36.78 -35.58 -11.69
N ARG A 8 35.83 -36.14 -12.45
CA ARG A 8 34.45 -36.31 -12.01
C ARG A 8 34.34 -37.32 -10.87
N GLN A 9 35.17 -38.35 -10.84
CA GLN A 9 35.20 -39.32 -9.75
C GLN A 9 35.81 -38.73 -8.49
N TRP A 10 36.94 -38.01 -8.62
CA TRP A 10 37.58 -37.32 -7.49
C TRP A 10 36.67 -36.27 -6.84
N TRP A 11 35.98 -35.44 -7.65
CA TRP A 11 35.04 -34.45 -7.13
C TRP A 11 33.92 -35.09 -6.32
N ARG A 12 33.42 -36.25 -6.77
CA ARG A 12 32.33 -36.98 -6.08
C ARG A 12 32.78 -37.66 -4.79
N GLU A 13 33.97 -38.25 -4.78
CA GLU A 13 34.44 -39.01 -3.61
C GLU A 13 35.02 -38.10 -2.51
N ARG A 14 35.62 -36.97 -2.88
CA ARG A 14 36.34 -36.10 -1.93
C ARG A 14 35.91 -34.64 -2.00
N GLY A 15 35.72 -34.08 -3.20
CA GLY A 15 35.41 -32.66 -3.36
C GLY A 15 34.06 -32.23 -2.75
N GLU A 16 33.00 -32.95 -3.08
CA GLU A 16 31.63 -32.65 -2.66
C GLU A 16 31.41 -32.87 -1.14
N PRO A 17 31.87 -33.97 -0.50
CA PRO A 17 31.78 -34.11 0.96
C PRO A 17 32.53 -33.01 1.70
N VAL A 18 33.70 -32.60 1.20
CA VAL A 18 34.47 -31.51 1.78
C VAL A 18 33.73 -30.17 1.61
N ALA A 19 33.10 -29.94 0.45
CA ALA A 19 32.29 -28.75 0.21
C ALA A 19 31.06 -28.68 1.14
N LEU A 20 30.31 -29.77 1.30
CA LEU A 20 29.16 -29.85 2.21
C LEU A 20 29.58 -29.66 3.68
N THR A 21 30.71 -30.24 4.08
CA THR A 21 31.28 -30.05 5.43
C THR A 21 31.68 -28.59 5.64
N GLY A 22 32.30 -27.96 4.64
CA GLY A 22 32.64 -26.53 4.66
C GLY A 22 31.40 -25.63 4.81
N LEU A 23 30.32 -25.92 4.08
CA LEU A 23 29.05 -25.19 4.18
C LEU A 23 28.41 -25.35 5.58
N ALA A 24 28.44 -26.55 6.15
CA ALA A 24 27.91 -26.80 7.50
C ALA A 24 28.72 -26.06 8.58
N MET A 25 30.04 -26.09 8.48
CA MET A 25 30.92 -25.34 9.38
C MET A 25 30.71 -23.82 9.27
N ALA A 26 30.54 -23.31 8.05
CA ALA A 26 30.20 -21.90 7.81
C ALA A 26 28.86 -21.54 8.47
N ALA A 27 27.82 -22.38 8.33
CA ALA A 27 26.52 -22.14 8.93
C ALA A 27 26.58 -22.14 10.48
N LEU A 28 27.32 -23.07 11.08
CA LEU A 28 27.54 -23.14 12.53
C LEU A 28 28.32 -21.93 13.07
N SER A 29 29.20 -21.34 12.27
CA SER A 29 29.98 -20.16 12.65
C SER A 29 29.17 -18.86 12.69
N LEU A 30 27.96 -18.82 12.09
CA LEU A 30 27.13 -17.61 12.04
C LEU A 30 26.69 -17.13 13.43
N LEU A 31 26.36 -18.05 14.34
CA LEU A 31 25.89 -17.70 15.68
C LEU A 31 27.01 -17.08 16.55
N PRO A 32 28.23 -17.65 16.62
CA PRO A 32 29.38 -16.99 17.24
C PRO A 32 29.67 -15.60 16.66
N LEU A 33 29.57 -15.42 15.34
CA LEU A 33 29.81 -14.12 14.69
C LEU A 33 28.76 -13.06 15.07
N VAL A 34 27.51 -13.47 15.31
CA VAL A 34 26.47 -12.58 15.86
C VAL A 34 26.76 -12.22 17.32
N LEU A 35 27.19 -13.19 18.14
CA LEU A 35 27.54 -12.96 19.54
C LEU A 35 28.76 -12.05 19.73
N LEU A 36 29.67 -12.03 18.75
CA LEU A 36 30.83 -11.14 18.71
C LEU A 36 30.54 -9.79 18.04
N GLU A 37 29.28 -9.51 17.70
CA GLU A 37 28.84 -8.28 17.02
C GLU A 37 29.50 -8.03 15.63
N LEU A 38 30.08 -9.08 15.04
CA LEU A 38 30.67 -9.03 13.69
C LEU A 38 29.62 -9.16 12.58
N LEU A 39 28.45 -9.72 12.91
CA LEU A 39 27.28 -9.84 12.03
C LEU A 39 26.01 -9.44 12.77
N THR A 40 25.10 -8.76 12.08
CA THR A 40 23.72 -8.60 12.56
C THR A 40 22.93 -9.89 12.40
N LEU A 41 21.88 -10.08 13.22
CA LEU A 41 20.98 -11.24 13.11
C LEU A 41 20.36 -11.36 11.71
N ALA A 42 20.05 -10.23 11.07
CA ALA A 42 19.50 -10.17 9.72
C ALA A 42 20.52 -10.62 8.66
N GLN A 43 21.79 -10.22 8.78
CA GLN A 43 22.86 -10.66 7.88
C GLN A 43 23.14 -12.16 8.05
N ALA A 44 23.17 -12.65 9.29
CA ALA A 44 23.31 -14.07 9.58
C ALA A 44 22.16 -14.89 8.98
N GLY A 45 20.92 -14.40 9.07
CA GLY A 45 19.75 -15.03 8.45
C GLY A 45 19.89 -15.16 6.92
N ARG A 46 20.30 -14.09 6.23
CA ARG A 46 20.52 -14.12 4.76
C ARG A 46 21.63 -15.08 4.37
N MET A 47 22.73 -15.11 5.13
CA MET A 47 23.83 -16.05 4.90
C MET A 47 23.41 -17.50 5.12
N ALA A 48 22.62 -17.78 6.17
CA ALA A 48 22.10 -19.11 6.43
C ALA A 48 21.23 -19.63 5.27
N VAL A 49 20.36 -18.78 4.70
CA VAL A 49 19.55 -19.13 3.53
C VAL A 49 20.42 -19.45 2.31
N LEU A 50 21.45 -18.65 2.03
CA LEU A 50 22.36 -18.88 0.91
C LEU A 50 23.17 -20.18 1.07
N LEU A 51 23.68 -20.44 2.27
CA LEU A 51 24.40 -21.68 2.58
C LEU A 51 23.49 -22.91 2.45
N ALA A 52 22.24 -22.81 2.91
CA ALA A 52 21.25 -23.88 2.76
C ALA A 52 20.89 -24.13 1.28
N TRP A 53 20.73 -23.07 0.48
CA TRP A 53 20.52 -23.18 -0.96
C TRP A 53 21.69 -23.86 -1.68
N ALA A 54 22.92 -23.48 -1.36
CA ALA A 54 24.11 -24.10 -1.93
C ALA A 54 24.22 -25.59 -1.57
N ALA A 55 23.93 -25.95 -0.31
CA ALA A 55 23.91 -27.34 0.13
C ALA A 55 22.79 -28.15 -0.55
N ALA A 56 21.59 -27.59 -0.70
CA ALA A 56 20.47 -28.22 -1.39
C ALA A 56 20.79 -28.49 -2.88
N LEU A 57 21.43 -27.54 -3.56
CA LEU A 57 21.84 -27.70 -4.95
C LEU A 57 22.86 -28.84 -5.12
N LEU A 58 23.84 -28.94 -4.21
CA LEU A 58 24.81 -30.04 -4.19
C LEU A 58 24.11 -31.40 -3.95
N LEU A 59 23.16 -31.46 -3.02
CA LEU A 59 22.41 -32.70 -2.72
C LEU A 59 21.47 -33.11 -3.87
N LEU A 60 20.88 -32.16 -4.60
CA LEU A 60 20.05 -32.45 -5.78
C LEU A 60 20.85 -33.12 -6.90
N LEU A 61 22.13 -32.78 -7.06
CA LEU A 61 23.03 -33.46 -8.00
C LEU A 61 23.24 -34.95 -7.66
N ARG A 62 23.01 -35.33 -6.39
CA ARG A 62 23.14 -36.71 -5.88
C ARG A 62 21.82 -37.50 -5.89
N LEU A 63 20.70 -36.81 -6.10
CA LEU A 63 19.33 -37.38 -6.09
C LEU A 63 19.18 -38.62 -6.99
N PRO A 64 19.70 -38.65 -8.24
CA PRO A 64 19.52 -39.80 -9.14
C PRO A 64 20.25 -41.08 -8.70
N GLN A 65 21.30 -40.95 -7.87
CA GLN A 65 22.10 -42.07 -7.36
C GLN A 65 21.63 -42.53 -5.98
N LEU A 66 21.21 -41.60 -5.13
CA LEU A 66 20.58 -41.90 -3.84
C LEU A 66 19.28 -42.70 -4.02
N LEU A 67 18.52 -42.43 -5.08
CA LEU A 67 17.32 -43.18 -5.46
C LEU A 67 17.59 -44.62 -5.94
N ARG A 68 18.85 -45.01 -6.19
CA ARG A 68 19.21 -46.38 -6.65
C ARG A 68 19.67 -47.32 -5.53
N GLY A 69 19.91 -46.81 -4.31
CA GLY A 69 20.59 -47.56 -3.25
C GLY A 69 19.70 -48.12 -2.14
N GLU A 70 18.99 -47.29 -1.38
CA GLU A 70 18.32 -47.75 -0.16
C GLU A 70 17.11 -46.85 0.17
N GLY A 71 15.92 -47.24 -0.30
CA GLY A 71 14.69 -46.45 -0.24
C GLY A 71 14.13 -46.15 1.16
N ARG A 72 14.70 -46.68 2.25
CA ARG A 72 14.15 -46.52 3.61
C ARG A 72 14.89 -45.53 4.50
N ARG A 73 16.18 -45.28 4.27
CA ARG A 73 16.94 -44.27 5.05
C ARG A 73 16.77 -42.84 4.52
N LEU A 74 16.42 -42.71 3.24
CA LEU A 74 16.20 -41.41 2.57
C LEU A 74 14.82 -40.80 2.83
N ALA A 75 13.79 -41.62 3.08
CA ALA A 75 12.50 -41.10 3.52
C ALA A 75 12.64 -40.40 4.90
N LEU A 76 13.47 -40.93 5.79
CA LEU A 76 13.77 -40.33 7.09
C LEU A 76 14.62 -39.06 6.98
N LEU A 77 15.63 -39.02 6.10
CA LEU A 77 16.44 -37.80 5.90
C LEU A 77 15.67 -36.70 5.16
N ALA A 78 14.82 -37.06 4.20
CA ALA A 78 13.92 -36.13 3.53
C ALA A 78 12.83 -35.62 4.49
N LEU A 79 12.33 -36.45 5.41
CA LEU A 79 11.40 -36.03 6.46
C LEU A 79 12.06 -35.13 7.50
N VAL A 80 13.33 -35.37 7.86
CA VAL A 80 14.10 -34.49 8.77
C VAL A 80 14.47 -33.16 8.09
N LEU A 81 14.76 -33.15 6.78
CA LEU A 81 14.98 -31.91 6.02
C LEU A 81 13.67 -31.16 5.73
N ALA A 82 12.56 -31.86 5.52
CA ALA A 82 11.24 -31.25 5.36
C ALA A 82 10.67 -30.70 6.67
N THR A 83 10.95 -31.34 7.82
CA THR A 83 10.57 -30.82 9.15
C THR A 83 11.58 -29.79 9.69
N GLY A 84 12.84 -29.82 9.26
CA GLY A 84 13.79 -28.72 9.46
C GLY A 84 13.40 -27.44 8.71
N PHE A 85 12.58 -27.55 7.65
CA PHE A 85 12.07 -26.42 6.89
C PHE A 85 10.77 -25.81 7.42
N THR A 86 10.11 -26.41 8.41
CA THR A 86 8.95 -25.80 9.09
C THR A 86 9.31 -25.06 10.38
N GLY A 87 10.54 -25.19 10.89
CA GLY A 87 11.02 -24.49 12.09
C GLY A 87 11.69 -23.13 11.85
N ALA A 88 12.15 -22.84 10.63
CA ALA A 88 12.82 -21.58 10.28
C ALA A 88 11.91 -20.58 9.53
N GLY A 89 10.64 -20.94 9.31
CA GLY A 89 9.60 -20.06 8.73
C GLY A 89 8.87 -19.18 9.74
N LEU A 90 9.20 -19.28 11.04
CA LEU A 90 8.60 -18.50 12.13
C LEU A 90 9.50 -17.35 12.66
N ALA A 91 10.64 -17.08 12.03
CA ALA A 91 11.53 -15.99 12.44
C ALA A 91 12.08 -15.14 11.27
N ALA A 92 11.30 -15.01 10.20
CA ALA A 92 11.45 -13.92 9.24
C ALA A 92 10.11 -13.19 9.11
N ILE A 93 9.55 -12.77 10.26
CA ILE A 93 8.90 -11.46 10.29
C ILE A 93 10.00 -10.52 9.79
N PRO A 94 9.84 -9.84 8.63
CA PRO A 94 10.80 -8.80 8.28
C PRO A 94 10.91 -7.92 9.52
N PRO A 95 12.11 -7.57 10.01
CA PRO A 95 12.19 -6.62 11.11
C PRO A 95 11.31 -5.45 10.71
N ALA A 96 10.26 -5.21 11.50
CA ALA A 96 9.53 -3.96 11.46
C ALA A 96 10.62 -2.90 11.38
N ALA A 97 10.49 -2.01 10.40
CA ALA A 97 11.45 -0.96 10.15
C ALA A 97 11.87 -0.27 11.46
N GLU A 98 12.97 -0.71 12.04
CA GLU A 98 13.74 -0.03 13.06
C GLU A 98 15.00 0.44 12.30
N ALA A 99 15.27 1.73 12.12
CA ALA A 99 14.67 2.89 12.72
C ALA A 99 14.93 4.12 11.84
N GLN A 100 13.92 4.98 11.72
CA GLN A 100 14.11 6.42 11.91
C GLN A 100 12.90 6.94 12.71
N ASP A 101 13.17 7.37 13.94
CA ASP A 101 12.25 7.97 14.92
C ASP A 101 11.08 7.10 15.39
N GLY A 102 10.71 7.24 16.68
CA GLY A 102 9.47 6.67 17.20
C GLY A 102 8.29 6.98 16.27
N GLY A 103 7.45 5.98 15.99
CA GLY A 103 6.37 6.06 14.99
C GLY A 103 5.48 7.30 15.12
N LEU A 104 4.72 7.63 14.07
CA LEU A 104 3.89 8.84 14.05
C LEU A 104 2.84 8.80 15.17
N THR A 105 3.04 9.58 16.24
CA THR A 105 2.19 9.54 17.43
C THR A 105 0.86 10.24 17.21
N PHE A 106 -0.21 9.68 17.80
CA PHE A 106 -1.51 10.35 17.86
C PHE A 106 -1.53 11.51 18.85
N ALA A 107 -0.92 11.31 20.03
CA ALA A 107 -0.78 12.35 21.05
C ALA A 107 0.53 13.12 20.79
N ALA A 108 0.38 14.38 20.40
CA ALA A 108 1.48 15.32 20.19
C ALA A 108 0.94 16.75 20.13
N PRO A 109 1.80 17.78 20.34
CA PRO A 109 1.46 19.14 20.01
C PRO A 109 1.03 19.27 18.53
N PRO A 110 0.14 20.22 18.19
CA PRO A 110 -0.32 20.38 16.81
C PRO A 110 0.82 20.65 15.84
N ARG A 111 0.93 19.81 14.80
CA ARG A 111 1.94 19.98 13.74
C ARG A 111 1.52 20.97 12.64
N ILE A 112 0.23 21.30 12.62
CA ILE A 112 -0.38 22.30 11.73
C ILE A 112 -1.18 23.32 12.54
N SER A 113 -1.24 24.55 12.03
CA SER A 113 -2.09 25.60 12.61
C SER A 113 -3.57 25.35 12.30
N GLN A 114 -4.46 25.95 13.11
CA GLN A 114 -5.90 25.96 12.87
C GLN A 114 -6.25 26.49 11.47
N ALA A 115 -5.67 27.64 11.09
CA ALA A 115 -5.88 28.23 9.77
C ALA A 115 -5.47 27.28 8.64
N ASN A 116 -4.39 26.51 8.81
CA ASN A 116 -3.98 25.51 7.83
C ASN A 116 -4.98 24.35 7.74
N PHE A 117 -5.43 23.83 8.89
CA PHE A 117 -6.43 22.78 8.98
C PHE A 117 -7.74 23.17 8.27
N SER A 118 -8.30 24.34 8.60
CA SER A 118 -9.53 24.85 8.00
C SER A 118 -9.38 25.13 6.50
N ARG A 119 -8.21 25.64 6.07
CA ARG A 119 -7.90 25.82 4.66
C ARG A 119 -7.86 24.50 3.90
N ILE A 120 -7.27 23.44 4.47
CA ILE A 120 -7.24 22.12 3.83
C ILE A 120 -8.66 21.59 3.59
N LEU A 121 -9.53 21.64 4.60
CA LEU A 121 -10.93 21.23 4.45
C LEU A 121 -11.67 22.06 3.39
N THR A 122 -11.44 23.38 3.38
CA THR A 122 -12.05 24.29 2.40
C THR A 122 -11.57 24.00 0.99
N THR A 123 -10.26 23.85 0.77
CA THR A 123 -9.68 23.50 -0.53
C THR A 123 -10.17 22.15 -1.02
N ALA A 124 -10.40 21.20 -0.11
CA ALA A 124 -10.97 19.90 -0.44
C ALA A 124 -12.48 19.93 -0.69
N ASN A 125 -13.16 21.08 -0.57
CA ASN A 125 -14.63 21.20 -0.63
C ASN A 125 -15.35 20.25 0.34
N SER A 126 -14.76 19.97 1.50
CA SER A 126 -15.36 19.06 2.47
C SER A 126 -16.67 19.63 3.02
N PRO A 127 -17.73 18.82 3.22
CA PRO A 127 -18.92 19.25 3.97
C PRO A 127 -18.63 19.60 5.44
N ALA A 128 -17.46 19.23 5.97
CA ALA A 128 -17.00 19.64 7.30
C ALA A 128 -16.28 21.00 7.31
N ALA A 129 -15.98 21.59 6.14
CA ALA A 129 -15.19 22.82 6.04
C ALA A 129 -15.77 24.01 6.84
N PRO A 130 -17.09 24.25 6.89
CA PRO A 130 -17.66 25.34 7.70
C PRO A 130 -17.37 25.24 9.20
N TYR A 131 -17.01 24.05 9.68
CA TYR A 131 -16.77 23.75 11.10
C TYR A 131 -15.28 23.59 11.43
N GLY A 132 -14.38 23.85 10.47
CA GLY A 132 -12.95 23.51 10.56
C GLY A 132 -12.26 24.03 11.82
N ASP A 133 -12.58 25.26 12.25
CA ASP A 133 -11.97 25.89 13.42
C ASP A 133 -12.37 25.18 14.72
N ASP A 134 -13.66 24.83 14.87
CA ASP A 134 -14.19 24.11 16.04
C ASP A 134 -13.69 22.67 16.08
N LEU A 135 -13.64 21.99 14.94
CA LEU A 135 -13.14 20.62 14.84
C LEU A 135 -11.65 20.55 15.21
N TYR A 136 -10.85 21.51 14.76
CA TYR A 136 -9.46 21.66 15.20
C TYR A 136 -9.37 21.81 16.72
N ALA A 137 -10.13 22.77 17.29
CA ALA A 137 -10.11 23.04 18.72
C ALA A 137 -10.50 21.80 19.54
N ILE A 138 -11.49 21.04 19.09
CA ILE A 138 -11.89 19.77 19.70
C ILE A 138 -10.71 18.80 19.70
N ILE A 139 -10.08 18.52 18.57
CA ILE A 139 -8.97 17.55 18.48
C ILE A 139 -7.83 17.93 19.45
N VAL A 140 -7.46 19.22 19.46
CA VAL A 140 -6.42 19.75 20.34
C VAL A 140 -6.82 19.63 21.81
N SER A 141 -8.09 19.84 22.17
CA SER A 141 -8.59 19.70 23.55
C SER A 141 -8.49 18.26 24.08
N TYR A 142 -8.48 17.27 23.19
CA TYR A 142 -8.23 15.86 23.53
C TYR A 142 -6.73 15.51 23.62
N GLY A 143 -5.84 16.48 23.38
CA GLY A 143 -4.39 16.27 23.37
C GLY A 143 -3.89 15.48 22.17
N LEU A 144 -4.66 15.46 21.07
CA LEU A 144 -4.33 14.73 19.85
C LEU A 144 -3.82 15.68 18.76
N ASP A 145 -3.02 15.16 17.84
CA ASP A 145 -2.49 15.93 16.71
C ASP A 145 -3.58 16.11 15.63
N PRO A 146 -4.04 17.35 15.34
CA PRO A 146 -5.01 17.62 14.30
C PRO A 146 -4.53 17.25 12.90
N ALA A 147 -3.23 17.21 12.63
CA ALA A 147 -2.73 16.73 11.34
C ALA A 147 -3.00 15.23 11.15
N VAL A 148 -2.78 14.41 12.19
CA VAL A 148 -3.06 12.97 12.15
C VAL A 148 -4.56 12.72 12.01
N ALA A 149 -5.38 13.43 12.78
CA ALA A 149 -6.84 13.33 12.70
C ALA A 149 -7.37 13.68 11.31
N LEU A 150 -6.87 14.75 10.70
CA LEU A 150 -7.26 15.17 9.36
C LEU A 150 -6.83 14.16 8.29
N ALA A 151 -5.65 13.55 8.44
CA ALA A 151 -5.15 12.53 7.53
C ALA A 151 -5.99 11.25 7.56
N PHE A 152 -6.50 10.85 8.73
CA PHE A 152 -7.50 9.77 8.83
C PHE A 152 -8.79 10.13 8.09
N PHE A 153 -9.33 11.34 8.30
CA PHE A 153 -10.56 11.76 7.63
C PHE A 153 -10.44 11.79 6.10
N GLN A 154 -9.30 12.24 5.60
CA GLN A 154 -8.97 12.15 4.19
C GLN A 154 -8.92 10.70 3.72
N HIS A 155 -8.20 9.83 4.42
CA HIS A 155 -8.03 8.44 4.01
C HIS A 155 -9.36 7.66 3.99
N GLU A 156 -10.18 7.84 5.02
CA GLU A 156 -11.42 7.08 5.23
C GLU A 156 -12.53 7.43 4.23
N SER A 157 -12.58 8.67 3.77
CA SER A 157 -13.75 9.15 3.00
C SER A 157 -13.49 10.29 2.04
N GLN A 158 -12.21 10.67 1.84
CA GLN A 158 -11.82 11.90 1.14
C GLN A 158 -12.57 13.10 1.72
N TYR A 159 -12.49 13.26 3.05
CA TYR A 159 -13.19 14.32 3.81
C TYR A 159 -14.71 14.28 3.69
N CYS A 160 -15.28 13.08 3.62
CA CYS A 160 -16.70 12.80 3.38
C CYS A 160 -17.23 13.33 2.04
N ASN A 161 -16.38 13.50 1.03
CA ASN A 161 -16.82 13.82 -0.33
C ASN A 161 -17.26 12.59 -1.13
N THR A 162 -16.86 11.39 -0.69
CA THR A 162 -17.06 10.16 -1.44
C THR A 162 -17.55 9.02 -0.55
N GLY A 163 -17.94 7.92 -1.20
CA GLY A 163 -18.26 6.66 -0.54
C GLY A 163 -19.47 6.73 0.39
N ALA A 164 -19.51 5.81 1.35
CA ALA A 164 -20.64 5.66 2.25
C ALA A 164 -20.90 6.90 3.12
N CYS A 165 -19.87 7.67 3.46
CA CYS A 165 -20.02 8.91 4.22
C CYS A 165 -20.89 9.93 3.48
N ALA A 166 -20.52 10.24 2.22
CA ALA A 166 -21.26 11.17 1.37
C ALA A 166 -22.64 10.62 1.00
N ASN A 167 -22.70 9.37 0.52
CA ASN A 167 -23.92 8.77 -0.02
C ASN A 167 -25.03 8.60 1.03
N ASN A 168 -24.67 8.50 2.30
CA ASN A 168 -25.62 8.33 3.38
C ASN A 168 -25.69 9.54 4.30
N ALA A 169 -24.98 10.65 4.05
CA ALA A 169 -24.87 11.79 4.96
C ALA A 169 -24.52 11.37 6.40
N LEU A 170 -23.45 10.57 6.57
CA LEU A 170 -23.12 9.98 7.88
C LEU A 170 -22.55 10.99 8.88
N LEU A 171 -21.95 12.07 8.38
CA LEU A 171 -21.16 13.03 9.19
C LEU A 171 -20.12 12.30 10.05
N ASN A 172 -19.41 11.32 9.45
CA ASN A 172 -18.56 10.39 10.19
C ASN A 172 -17.08 10.62 9.88
N TRP A 173 -16.36 11.28 10.79
CA TRP A 173 -14.95 11.71 10.66
C TRP A 173 -13.98 10.56 10.37
N GLY A 174 -14.22 9.39 10.95
CA GLY A 174 -13.31 8.24 10.83
C GLY A 174 -13.93 7.01 10.18
N MET A 175 -15.14 7.11 9.62
CA MET A 175 -15.93 5.93 9.24
C MET A 175 -16.03 4.90 10.39
N LEU A 176 -16.25 5.41 11.61
CA LEU A 176 -16.43 4.57 12.79
C LEU A 176 -17.65 3.65 12.60
N ARG A 177 -17.48 2.36 12.94
CA ARG A 177 -18.58 1.38 12.88
C ARG A 177 -19.64 1.61 13.96
N ARG A 178 -19.27 2.21 15.09
CA ARG A 178 -20.12 2.43 16.26
C ARG A 178 -19.73 3.74 16.96
N HIS A 179 -20.69 4.35 17.63
CA HIS A 179 -20.47 5.47 18.54
C HIS A 179 -19.72 4.98 19.78
N ILE A 180 -18.87 5.84 20.33
CA ILE A 180 -18.21 5.63 21.62
C ILE A 180 -19.14 6.05 22.76
N ARG A 181 -19.88 7.15 22.55
CA ARG A 181 -20.82 7.71 23.53
C ARG A 181 -22.27 7.52 23.07
N PRO A 182 -23.14 6.88 23.89
CA PRO A 182 -24.55 6.66 23.52
C PRO A 182 -25.30 7.94 23.18
N GLU A 183 -25.01 9.04 23.86
CA GLU A 183 -25.64 10.35 23.67
C GLU A 183 -25.35 10.99 22.30
N ARG A 184 -24.29 10.55 21.61
CA ARG A 184 -23.92 11.02 20.26
C ARG A 184 -24.52 10.17 19.13
N ASN A 185 -25.33 9.18 19.48
CA ASN A 185 -25.91 8.25 18.53
C ASN A 185 -27.07 8.88 17.73
N ALA A 186 -26.82 9.18 16.46
CA ALA A 186 -27.86 9.63 15.51
C ALA A 186 -28.30 8.51 14.54
N GLY A 187 -27.97 7.25 14.83
CA GLY A 187 -28.30 6.07 14.04
C GLY A 187 -27.09 5.47 13.32
N SER A 188 -27.36 4.58 12.36
CA SER A 188 -26.32 3.95 11.53
C SER A 188 -26.82 3.70 10.11
N SER A 189 -25.92 3.61 9.14
CA SER A 189 -26.22 3.16 7.78
C SER A 189 -25.02 2.42 7.20
N GLY A 190 -25.26 1.34 6.45
CA GLY A 190 -24.21 0.55 5.82
C GLY A 190 -23.18 -0.04 6.79
N GLY A 191 -23.55 -0.26 8.05
CA GLY A 191 -22.64 -0.74 9.10
C GLY A 191 -21.73 0.32 9.72
N PHE A 192 -21.98 1.60 9.42
CA PHE A 192 -21.24 2.75 9.96
C PHE A 192 -22.15 3.63 10.81
N ALA A 193 -21.57 4.23 11.85
CA ALA A 193 -22.24 5.18 12.71
C ALA A 193 -22.63 6.45 11.93
N ARG A 194 -23.79 7.01 12.25
CA ARG A 194 -24.25 8.33 11.81
C ARG A 194 -24.22 9.29 13.00
N TYR A 195 -23.81 10.52 12.77
CA TYR A 195 -23.77 11.59 13.75
C TYR A 195 -24.72 12.73 13.36
N ALA A 196 -25.19 13.48 14.35
CA ALA A 196 -26.04 14.65 14.12
C ALA A 196 -25.23 15.87 13.64
N ASN A 197 -23.96 15.94 14.02
CA ASN A 197 -23.03 17.03 13.71
C ASN A 197 -21.58 16.49 13.64
N TRP A 198 -20.65 17.30 13.15
CA TRP A 198 -19.26 16.88 12.94
C TRP A 198 -18.46 16.81 14.24
N GLU A 199 -18.81 17.66 15.20
CA GLU A 199 -18.20 17.80 16.51
C GLU A 199 -18.33 16.49 17.29
N ASP A 200 -19.52 15.90 17.31
CA ASP A 200 -19.78 14.62 17.96
C ASP A 200 -18.97 13.49 17.31
N SER A 201 -18.87 13.50 15.98
CA SER A 201 -18.11 12.48 15.27
C SER A 201 -16.61 12.56 15.53
N VAL A 202 -16.03 13.76 15.49
CA VAL A 202 -14.60 13.93 15.75
C VAL A 202 -14.28 13.65 17.23
N ARG A 203 -15.18 13.95 18.17
CA ARG A 203 -15.02 13.56 19.59
C ARG A 203 -14.98 12.05 19.75
N ASP A 204 -15.88 11.31 19.10
CA ASP A 204 -15.88 9.85 19.14
C ASP A 204 -14.62 9.26 18.50
N TRP A 205 -14.14 9.84 17.39
CA TRP A 205 -12.85 9.46 16.82
C TRP A 205 -11.70 9.70 17.81
N CYS A 206 -11.67 10.86 18.47
CA CYS A 206 -10.65 11.19 19.48
C CYS A 206 -10.68 10.21 20.65
N GLU A 207 -11.87 9.87 21.17
CA GLU A 207 -12.02 8.91 22.28
C GLU A 207 -11.60 7.50 21.89
N LEU A 208 -11.86 7.09 20.64
CA LEU A 208 -11.36 5.84 20.08
C LEU A 208 -9.83 5.83 20.03
N MET A 209 -9.19 6.90 19.56
CA MET A 209 -7.73 7.01 19.52
C MET A 209 -7.11 6.98 20.93
N LEU A 210 -7.71 7.66 21.90
CA LEU A 210 -7.29 7.55 23.31
C LEU A 210 -7.44 6.11 23.83
N GLY A 211 -8.44 5.36 23.38
CA GLY A 211 -8.58 3.93 23.65
C GLY A 211 -7.43 3.09 23.11
N TYR A 212 -6.98 3.37 21.88
CA TYR A 212 -5.78 2.75 21.29
C TYR A 212 -4.52 3.10 22.08
N ILE A 213 -4.31 4.38 22.41
CA ILE A 213 -3.17 4.85 23.21
C ILE A 213 -3.12 4.13 24.56
N ARG A 214 -4.25 4.00 25.28
CA ARG A 214 -4.31 3.27 26.56
C ARG A 214 -3.94 1.80 26.46
N ARG A 215 -4.05 1.20 25.26
CA ARG A 215 -3.66 -0.19 24.97
C ARG A 215 -2.20 -0.31 24.48
N GLY A 216 -1.42 0.78 24.52
CA GLY A 216 -0.04 0.81 24.03
C GLY A 216 0.08 0.96 22.51
N LEU A 217 -1.01 1.29 21.82
CA LEU A 217 -1.07 1.52 20.38
C LEU A 217 -1.02 3.03 20.10
N ASP A 218 0.05 3.66 20.59
CA ASP A 218 0.26 5.11 20.66
C ASP A 218 0.72 5.76 19.35
N THR A 219 1.10 4.95 18.36
CA THR A 219 1.49 5.41 17.02
C THR A 219 0.57 4.86 15.93
N VAL A 220 0.52 5.57 14.81
CA VAL A 220 -0.20 5.21 13.59
C VAL A 220 0.18 3.79 13.12
N GLU A 221 1.46 3.44 13.20
CA GLU A 221 1.99 2.12 12.83
C GLU A 221 1.42 0.99 13.70
N LYS A 222 1.21 1.25 14.99
CA LYS A 222 0.67 0.27 15.93
C LYS A 222 -0.86 0.17 15.84
N ALA A 223 -1.55 1.29 15.68
CA ALA A 223 -3.01 1.31 15.73
C ALA A 223 -3.68 0.89 14.41
N ILE A 224 -3.14 1.28 13.25
CA ILE A 224 -3.80 1.02 11.95
C ILE A 224 -4.06 -0.48 11.70
N PRO A 225 -3.15 -1.42 12.00
CA PRO A 225 -3.43 -2.85 11.82
C PRO A 225 -4.64 -3.37 12.61
N VAL A 226 -5.06 -2.66 13.66
CA VAL A 226 -6.24 -2.97 14.47
C VAL A 226 -7.45 -2.13 14.05
N TYR A 227 -7.22 -0.89 13.59
CA TYR A 227 -8.27 0.02 13.12
C TYR A 227 -8.85 -0.43 11.77
N ALA A 228 -7.97 -0.73 10.81
CA ALA A 228 -8.27 -1.15 9.45
C ALA A 228 -7.49 -2.45 9.13
N PRO A 229 -7.90 -3.58 9.72
CA PRO A 229 -7.17 -4.85 9.57
C PRO A 229 -7.31 -5.42 8.15
N THR A 230 -6.34 -6.24 7.75
CA THR A 230 -6.35 -6.95 6.47
C THR A 230 -7.56 -7.89 6.31
N SER A 231 -8.11 -8.39 7.42
CA SER A 231 -9.34 -9.22 7.41
C SER A 231 -10.55 -8.53 6.77
N ASP A 232 -10.55 -7.19 6.79
CA ASP A 232 -11.61 -6.35 6.25
C ASP A 232 -11.29 -5.88 4.82
N GLY A 233 -10.25 -6.46 4.19
CA GLY A 233 -9.79 -6.11 2.84
C GLY A 233 -8.86 -4.90 2.79
N ASN A 234 -8.40 -4.39 3.94
CA ASN A 234 -7.48 -3.26 4.01
C ASN A 234 -6.02 -3.67 3.77
N VAL A 235 -5.17 -2.68 3.47
CA VAL A 235 -3.72 -2.85 3.41
C VAL A 235 -3.08 -1.91 4.45
N PRO A 236 -2.84 -2.38 5.69
CA PRO A 236 -2.39 -1.52 6.79
C PRO A 236 -1.13 -0.70 6.48
N THR A 237 -0.16 -1.30 5.79
CA THR A 237 1.09 -0.62 5.40
C THR A 237 0.85 0.54 4.43
N ALA A 238 -0.07 0.38 3.49
CA ALA A 238 -0.44 1.44 2.55
C ALA A 238 -1.17 2.60 3.25
N TYR A 239 -2.07 2.27 4.18
CA TYR A 239 -2.76 3.26 5.02
C TYR A 239 -1.73 4.05 5.86
N ILE A 240 -0.86 3.37 6.60
CA ILE A 240 0.22 4.02 7.38
C ILE A 240 1.03 4.96 6.48
N GLY A 241 1.44 4.50 5.30
CA GLY A 241 2.16 5.32 4.33
C GLY A 241 1.38 6.55 3.87
N ALA A 242 0.08 6.41 3.60
CA ALA A 242 -0.79 7.52 3.21
C ALA A 242 -0.89 8.59 4.31
N VAL A 243 -1.14 8.18 5.56
CA VAL A 243 -1.22 9.10 6.70
C VAL A 243 0.10 9.83 6.92
N ARG A 244 1.24 9.11 6.93
CA ARG A 244 2.56 9.72 7.11
C ARG A 244 2.87 10.74 6.02
N ARG A 245 2.61 10.41 4.74
CA ARG A 245 2.84 11.32 3.61
C ARG A 245 2.02 12.60 3.77
N GLN A 246 0.76 12.47 4.15
CA GLN A 246 -0.14 13.59 4.25
C GLN A 246 0.24 14.53 5.40
N VAL A 247 0.52 13.97 6.57
CA VAL A 247 0.98 14.74 7.74
C VAL A 247 2.29 15.45 7.43
N ALA A 248 3.25 14.78 6.78
CA ALA A 248 4.52 15.40 6.39
C ALA A 248 4.32 16.56 5.39
N ALA A 249 3.46 16.38 4.39
CA ALA A 249 3.18 17.41 3.39
C ALA A 249 2.59 18.68 3.99
N TRP A 250 1.72 18.57 4.99
CA TRP A 250 1.14 19.74 5.66
C TRP A 250 2.08 20.37 6.69
N SER A 251 2.88 19.55 7.37
CA SER A 251 3.81 20.02 8.40
C SER A 251 4.98 20.82 7.80
N GLY A 252 5.35 20.57 6.53
CA GLY A 252 6.34 21.35 5.80
C GLY A 252 5.90 22.77 5.41
N GLY A 253 4.63 23.13 5.60
CA GLY A 253 4.09 24.48 5.36
C GLY A 253 4.16 25.40 6.58
N SER A 254 4.62 24.91 7.73
CA SER A 254 4.65 25.63 9.00
C SER A 254 5.99 26.33 9.23
N VAL A 255 6.31 27.38 8.47
CA VAL A 255 7.27 28.41 8.92
C VAL A 255 6.46 29.53 9.57
N GLY A 256 6.08 29.30 10.82
CA GLY A 256 5.67 30.35 11.74
C GLY A 256 6.91 30.96 12.38
N THR A 257 7.09 32.26 12.16
CA THR A 257 8.07 33.15 12.81
C THR A 257 7.99 33.07 14.34
N GLY A 258 9.09 32.69 14.99
CA GLY A 258 9.30 32.93 16.43
C GLY A 258 10.25 31.97 17.14
N GLY A 259 11.47 32.43 17.45
CA GLY A 259 12.34 31.84 18.48
C GLY A 259 13.51 31.01 17.94
N GLY A 260 14.74 31.51 18.14
CA GLY A 260 15.97 31.00 17.51
C GLY A 260 16.36 29.57 17.87
N GLY A 261 16.92 28.89 16.87
CA GLY A 261 17.53 27.57 17.01
C GLY A 261 17.79 26.94 15.64
N ALA A 262 18.99 27.16 15.11
CA ALA A 262 19.62 26.55 13.92
C ALA A 262 18.67 25.93 12.87
N ALA A 263 18.62 26.59 11.70
CA ALA A 263 18.10 26.00 10.47
C ALA A 263 18.87 24.71 10.14
N VAL A 264 18.32 23.57 10.54
CA VAL A 264 18.65 22.31 9.91
C VAL A 264 17.98 22.37 8.55
N ASN A 265 18.77 22.57 7.50
CA ASN A 265 18.36 22.29 6.12
C ASN A 265 17.96 20.82 6.06
N ARG A 266 16.69 20.52 6.38
CA ARG A 266 16.14 19.18 6.29
C ARG A 266 15.68 19.02 4.85
N GLU A 267 16.58 18.45 4.04
CA GLU A 267 16.31 18.03 2.67
C GLU A 267 14.94 17.34 2.60
N PRO A 268 14.05 17.67 1.64
CA PRO A 268 12.74 17.04 1.58
C PRO A 268 12.91 15.53 1.55
N ALA A 269 12.34 14.83 2.55
CA ALA A 269 12.49 13.40 2.69
C ALA A 269 12.10 12.72 1.36
N LEU A 270 13.11 12.21 0.64
CA LEU A 270 12.92 11.56 -0.64
C LEU A 270 12.07 10.29 -0.43
N ARG A 271 11.03 10.11 -1.23
CA ARG A 271 10.22 8.88 -1.22
C ARG A 271 11.10 7.74 -1.73
N ALA A 272 11.42 6.80 -0.85
CA ALA A 272 12.16 5.60 -1.20
C ALA A 272 11.21 4.49 -1.68
N TYR A 273 11.52 3.90 -2.83
CA TYR A 273 10.78 2.79 -3.42
C TYR A 273 11.66 1.55 -3.43
N SER A 274 11.12 0.41 -2.96
CA SER A 274 11.77 -0.90 -3.05
C SER A 274 11.32 -1.69 -4.30
N MET A 275 10.64 -1.03 -5.23
CA MET A 275 10.09 -1.60 -6.47
C MET A 275 10.89 -1.13 -7.69
N PRO A 276 10.75 -1.79 -8.86
CA PRO A 276 11.35 -1.33 -10.10
C PRO A 276 11.03 0.14 -10.45
N LEU A 277 11.93 0.81 -11.17
CA LEU A 277 11.86 2.26 -11.45
C LEU A 277 10.56 2.67 -12.15
N ASP A 278 10.08 1.86 -13.09
CA ASP A 278 8.82 2.09 -13.80
C ASP A 278 7.63 2.11 -12.84
N GLN A 279 7.53 1.15 -11.92
CA GLN A 279 6.49 1.10 -10.90
C GLN A 279 6.61 2.25 -9.90
N ALA A 280 7.84 2.66 -9.55
CA ALA A 280 8.09 3.81 -8.69
C ALA A 280 7.60 5.12 -9.34
N LEU A 281 7.95 5.35 -10.62
CA LEU A 281 7.52 6.53 -11.38
C LEU A 281 6.01 6.53 -11.66
N LEU A 282 5.42 5.37 -11.93
CA LEU A 282 3.97 5.22 -12.02
C LEU A 282 3.29 5.54 -10.68
N SER A 283 3.86 5.07 -9.58
CA SER A 283 3.36 5.38 -8.24
C SER A 283 3.42 6.89 -7.97
N GLU A 284 4.53 7.58 -8.29
CA GLU A 284 4.62 9.04 -8.20
C GLU A 284 3.57 9.74 -9.07
N SER A 285 3.37 9.25 -10.30
CA SER A 285 2.40 9.81 -11.25
C SER A 285 0.96 9.71 -10.75
N PHE A 286 0.61 8.60 -10.10
CA PHE A 286 -0.70 8.40 -9.47
C PHE A 286 -0.86 9.25 -8.21
N LEU A 287 0.20 9.32 -7.40
CA LEU A 287 0.23 10.13 -6.18
C LEU A 287 0.08 11.63 -6.46
N ALA A 288 0.50 12.11 -7.63
CA ALA A 288 0.26 13.49 -8.05
C ALA A 288 -1.25 13.84 -8.10
N ALA A 289 -2.11 12.85 -8.34
CA ALA A 289 -3.56 12.97 -8.31
C ALA A 289 -4.18 12.48 -7.00
N SER A 290 -3.38 12.24 -5.95
CA SER A 290 -3.80 11.61 -4.70
C SER A 290 -4.47 10.24 -4.88
N VAL A 291 -4.18 9.55 -5.99
CA VAL A 291 -4.65 8.19 -6.28
C VAL A 291 -3.55 7.20 -5.93
N GLU A 292 -3.92 6.07 -5.33
CA GLU A 292 -2.96 4.98 -5.12
C GLU A 292 -2.85 4.13 -6.39
N TYR A 293 -1.62 3.92 -6.86
CA TYR A 293 -1.37 2.95 -7.92
C TYR A 293 -1.56 1.52 -7.38
N ARG A 294 -2.53 0.81 -7.94
CA ARG A 294 -2.86 -0.58 -7.60
C ARG A 294 -2.59 -1.50 -8.78
N PRO A 295 -1.45 -2.21 -8.82
CA PRO A 295 -1.05 -2.98 -9.99
C PRO A 295 -2.00 -4.14 -10.28
N THR A 296 -2.84 -4.59 -9.35
CA THR A 296 -3.80 -5.68 -9.57
C THR A 296 -5.16 -5.20 -10.08
N TRP A 297 -5.40 -3.89 -10.14
CA TRP A 297 -6.68 -3.35 -10.57
C TRP A 297 -6.79 -3.28 -12.09
N ALA A 298 -7.96 -3.61 -12.61
CA ALA A 298 -8.21 -3.72 -14.05
C ALA A 298 -7.86 -2.43 -14.82
N PHE A 299 -8.30 -1.26 -14.34
CA PHE A 299 -8.00 0.02 -15.00
C PHE A 299 -6.51 0.37 -15.01
N HIS A 300 -5.78 -0.02 -13.96
CA HIS A 300 -4.34 0.24 -13.87
C HIS A 300 -3.52 -0.74 -14.72
N GLN A 301 -3.95 -2.00 -14.80
CA GLN A 301 -3.44 -2.99 -15.76
C GLN A 301 -3.71 -2.58 -17.21
N TYR A 302 -4.91 -2.04 -17.49
CA TYR A 302 -5.27 -1.53 -18.80
C TYR A 302 -4.42 -0.31 -19.18
N LEU A 303 -4.25 0.66 -18.27
CA LEU A 303 -3.34 1.79 -18.46
C LEU A 303 -1.93 1.32 -18.83
N LEU A 304 -1.37 0.37 -18.07
CA LEU A 304 -0.05 -0.20 -18.34
C LEU A 304 0.02 -0.81 -19.74
N THR A 305 -0.96 -1.65 -20.07
CA THR A 305 -1.03 -2.36 -21.36
C THR A 305 -1.09 -1.37 -22.53
N GLU A 306 -1.94 -0.35 -22.43
CA GLU A 306 -2.07 0.69 -23.46
C GLU A 306 -0.80 1.56 -23.56
N SER A 307 -0.17 1.90 -22.43
CA SER A 307 1.08 2.65 -22.42
C SER A 307 2.22 1.86 -23.09
N GLN A 308 2.32 0.56 -22.81
CA GLN A 308 3.29 -0.33 -23.47
C GLN A 308 3.02 -0.46 -24.98
N ALA A 309 1.75 -0.37 -25.38
CA ALA A 309 1.33 -0.36 -26.77
C ALA A 309 1.42 1.02 -27.46
N GLY A 310 2.04 2.02 -26.82
CA GLY A 310 2.23 3.37 -27.38
C GLY A 310 0.98 4.25 -27.38
N ARG A 311 -0.05 3.91 -26.60
CA ARG A 311 -1.31 4.65 -26.48
C ARG A 311 -1.58 5.08 -25.03
N PRO A 312 -0.68 5.85 -24.40
CA PRO A 312 -0.83 6.20 -22.99
C PRO A 312 -2.17 6.92 -22.75
N LEU A 313 -2.81 6.64 -21.60
CA LEU A 313 -4.02 7.37 -21.18
C LEU A 313 -3.68 8.63 -20.34
N GLY A 314 -2.40 8.81 -20.00
CA GLY A 314 -1.93 9.83 -19.08
C GLY A 314 -2.22 9.49 -17.61
N VAL A 315 -2.00 10.46 -16.73
CA VAL A 315 -2.22 10.29 -15.28
C VAL A 315 -3.71 10.22 -14.96
N PRO A 316 -4.12 9.49 -13.89
CA PRO A 316 -5.47 9.60 -13.39
C PRO A 316 -5.74 11.04 -12.94
N ILE A 317 -6.95 11.53 -13.16
CA ILE A 317 -7.41 12.83 -12.62
C ILE A 317 -8.06 12.63 -11.25
N ASP A 318 -8.65 11.44 -11.03
CA ASP A 318 -9.39 11.10 -9.82
C ASP A 318 -9.35 9.57 -9.58
N GLY A 319 -9.78 9.14 -8.40
CA GLY A 319 -9.96 7.74 -8.05
C GLY A 319 -11.07 7.04 -8.83
N SER A 320 -11.07 5.71 -8.79
CA SER A 320 -12.17 4.90 -9.34
C SER A 320 -13.43 5.06 -8.49
N ARG A 321 -14.60 5.17 -9.15
CA ARG A 321 -15.91 5.29 -8.49
C ARG A 321 -16.98 4.50 -9.25
N VAL A 322 -18.12 4.27 -8.60
CA VAL A 322 -19.29 3.65 -9.24
C VAL A 322 -20.31 4.71 -9.60
N ILE A 323 -20.83 4.65 -10.84
CA ILE A 323 -21.96 5.47 -11.29
C ILE A 323 -23.13 4.57 -11.68
N ASN A 324 -24.34 5.14 -11.72
CA ASN A 324 -25.55 4.47 -12.20
C ASN A 324 -26.12 5.25 -13.39
N VAL A 325 -26.38 4.54 -14.49
CA VAL A 325 -27.01 5.09 -15.71
C VAL A 325 -28.19 4.20 -16.06
N ASN A 326 -29.41 4.73 -15.97
CA ASN A 326 -30.65 4.02 -16.29
C ASN A 326 -30.80 2.65 -15.60
N GLY A 327 -30.35 2.53 -14.34
CA GLY A 327 -30.42 1.29 -13.57
C GLY A 327 -29.21 0.37 -13.72
N GLN A 328 -28.34 0.62 -14.70
CA GLN A 328 -27.09 -0.12 -14.90
C GLN A 328 -25.94 0.56 -14.15
N ARG A 329 -25.21 -0.21 -13.34
CA ARG A 329 -24.01 0.27 -12.61
C ARG A 329 -22.75 0.15 -13.46
N PHE A 330 -21.83 1.10 -13.32
CA PHE A 330 -20.53 1.10 -13.96
C PHE A 330 -19.43 1.51 -12.98
N ALA A 331 -18.31 0.80 -12.95
CA ALA A 331 -17.07 1.30 -12.40
C ALA A 331 -16.45 2.28 -13.40
N VAL A 332 -15.94 3.41 -12.96
CA VAL A 332 -15.41 4.48 -13.82
C VAL A 332 -14.16 5.08 -13.18
N GLN A 333 -13.14 5.34 -14.00
CA GLN A 333 -11.99 6.14 -13.62
C GLN A 333 -11.59 7.08 -14.77
N VAL A 334 -11.32 8.33 -14.42
CA VAL A 334 -10.96 9.38 -15.39
C VAL A 334 -9.44 9.51 -15.45
N PHE A 335 -8.89 9.40 -16.66
CA PHE A 335 -7.49 9.66 -16.99
C PHE A 335 -7.38 10.89 -17.89
N ALA A 336 -6.19 11.46 -17.99
CA ALA A 336 -5.96 12.70 -18.73
C ALA A 336 -6.40 12.65 -20.21
N LEU A 337 -6.30 11.48 -20.86
CA LEU A 337 -6.60 11.30 -22.29
C LEU A 337 -7.85 10.47 -22.55
N ASP A 338 -8.48 9.87 -21.52
CA ASP A 338 -9.72 9.11 -21.68
C ASP A 338 -10.42 8.82 -20.34
N THR A 339 -11.66 8.35 -20.42
CA THR A 339 -12.38 7.78 -19.28
C THR A 339 -12.54 6.28 -19.47
N LEU A 340 -12.05 5.50 -18.50
CA LEU A 340 -12.24 4.06 -18.48
C LEU A 340 -13.50 3.69 -17.73
N TYR A 341 -14.20 2.67 -18.20
CA TYR A 341 -15.37 2.13 -17.52
C TYR A 341 -15.54 0.63 -17.71
N THR A 342 -16.16 -0.02 -16.73
CA THR A 342 -16.54 -1.44 -16.76
C THR A 342 -17.98 -1.57 -16.27
N PRO A 343 -18.88 -2.22 -17.02
CA PRO A 343 -20.22 -2.54 -16.54
C PRO A 343 -20.15 -3.46 -15.32
N ILE A 344 -20.86 -3.11 -14.24
CA ILE A 344 -20.96 -3.93 -13.03
C ILE A 344 -22.21 -4.81 -13.15
N ALA A 345 -22.05 -6.11 -12.96
CA ALA A 345 -23.17 -7.05 -12.99
C ALA A 345 -24.12 -6.82 -11.79
N ALA A 346 -25.33 -7.35 -11.87
CA ALA A 346 -26.30 -7.24 -10.76
C ALA A 346 -25.72 -7.83 -9.45
N GLN A 347 -25.02 -8.96 -9.56
CA GLN A 347 -24.16 -9.51 -8.52
C GLN A 347 -22.71 -9.16 -8.82
N GLU A 348 -22.02 -8.50 -7.90
CA GLU A 348 -20.66 -8.01 -8.13
C GLU A 348 -19.66 -9.13 -8.44
N SER A 349 -19.85 -10.32 -7.86
CA SER A 349 -19.05 -11.53 -8.14
C SER A 349 -19.13 -12.00 -9.59
N GLU A 350 -20.17 -11.60 -10.33
CA GLU A 350 -20.36 -11.93 -11.75
C GLU A 350 -19.78 -10.83 -12.67
N THR A 351 -19.21 -9.76 -12.10
CA THR A 351 -18.65 -8.65 -12.87
C THR A 351 -17.39 -9.11 -13.61
N ASN A 352 -17.40 -8.95 -14.94
CA ASN A 352 -16.20 -9.17 -15.74
C ASN A 352 -15.27 -7.96 -15.63
N TRP A 353 -14.38 -7.97 -14.65
CA TRP A 353 -13.39 -6.89 -14.47
C TRP A 353 -12.37 -6.78 -15.60
N SER A 354 -12.25 -7.79 -16.48
CA SER A 354 -11.39 -7.67 -17.68
C SER A 354 -12.04 -6.87 -18.82
N ASP A 355 -13.35 -6.62 -18.76
CA ASP A 355 -14.08 -5.79 -19.72
C ASP A 355 -13.88 -4.30 -19.41
N VAL A 356 -12.68 -3.80 -19.70
CA VAL A 356 -12.32 -2.39 -19.59
C VAL A 356 -12.57 -1.70 -20.93
N ARG A 357 -13.44 -0.69 -20.92
CA ARG A 357 -13.86 0.07 -22.09
C ARG A 357 -13.42 1.53 -21.98
N ARG A 358 -13.29 2.19 -23.13
CA ARG A 358 -12.91 3.61 -23.25
C ARG A 358 -14.08 4.45 -23.70
N LEU A 359 -14.25 5.64 -23.13
CA LEU A 359 -15.27 6.60 -23.59
C LEU A 359 -15.03 6.99 -25.05
N SER A 360 -13.78 7.22 -25.46
CA SER A 360 -13.46 7.55 -26.86
C SER A 360 -13.98 6.51 -27.86
N ALA A 361 -13.89 5.21 -27.53
CA ALA A 361 -14.41 4.14 -28.38
C ALA A 361 -15.95 4.13 -28.42
N LEU A 362 -16.61 4.44 -27.30
CA LEU A 362 -18.07 4.57 -27.25
C LEU A 362 -18.57 5.74 -28.11
N LEU A 363 -17.84 6.87 -28.09
CA LEU A 363 -18.15 8.05 -28.89
C LEU A 363 -17.97 7.79 -30.39
N GLN A 364 -16.98 6.98 -30.78
CA GLN A 364 -16.80 6.57 -32.19
C GLN A 364 -17.95 5.69 -32.69
N GLN A 365 -18.50 4.82 -31.83
CA GLN A 365 -19.64 3.95 -32.18
C GLN A 365 -20.95 4.72 -32.32
N THR A 366 -21.06 5.90 -31.70
CA THR A 366 -22.26 6.74 -31.71
C THR A 366 -22.18 7.88 -32.74
N ALA A 367 -21.06 8.04 -33.43
CA ALA A 367 -20.93 9.01 -34.51
C ALA A 367 -21.81 8.59 -35.72
N PRO A 368 -22.69 9.46 -36.24
CA PRO A 368 -23.42 9.15 -37.46
C PRO A 368 -22.43 8.95 -38.61
N SER A 369 -22.67 7.97 -39.48
CA SER A 369 -21.85 7.73 -40.67
C SER A 369 -21.74 9.01 -41.48
N ALA A 370 -20.57 9.65 -41.47
CA ALA A 370 -20.32 10.84 -42.27
C ALA A 370 -20.42 10.43 -43.75
N THR A 371 -21.50 10.82 -44.41
CA THR A 371 -21.63 10.77 -45.86
C THR A 371 -20.44 11.55 -46.45
N ALA A 372 -19.58 10.85 -47.19
CA ALA A 372 -18.40 11.41 -47.82
C ALA A 372 -18.80 12.63 -48.67
N THR A 373 -18.42 13.82 -48.21
CA THR A 373 -18.45 15.01 -49.07
C THR A 373 -17.18 14.95 -49.93
N PRO A 374 -17.29 14.92 -51.27
CA PRO A 374 -16.11 14.82 -52.12
C PRO A 374 -15.24 16.07 -51.95
N ARG A 375 -13.94 15.84 -51.73
CA ARG A 375 -12.89 16.87 -51.69
C ARG A 375 -12.89 17.65 -53.01
N PRO A 376 -12.92 19.00 -53.03
CA PRO A 376 -12.82 19.74 -54.27
C PRO A 376 -11.45 19.52 -54.91
N THR A 377 -11.46 19.05 -56.15
CA THR A 377 -10.29 18.89 -56.99
C THR A 377 -9.75 20.28 -57.32
N LEU A 378 -8.56 20.62 -56.81
CA LEU A 378 -7.81 21.78 -57.27
C LEU A 378 -7.24 21.45 -58.65
N THR A 379 -7.79 22.04 -59.70
CA THR A 379 -7.21 22.03 -61.04
C THR A 379 -6.00 22.97 -61.06
N PRO A 380 -4.80 22.54 -61.46
CA PRO A 380 -3.73 23.46 -61.79
C PRO A 380 -4.10 24.21 -63.08
N THR A 381 -4.01 25.53 -63.06
CA THR A 381 -4.20 26.41 -64.22
C THR A 381 -2.87 26.49 -64.99
N PRO A 382 -2.87 26.51 -66.34
CA PRO A 382 -1.65 26.49 -67.17
C PRO A 382 -0.72 27.69 -66.98
#